data_AF-A0A7V8ZUP5-F1
#
_entry.id   AF-A0A7V8ZUP5-F1
#
_cell.length_a   1.000
_cell.length_b   1.000
_cell.length_c   1.000
_cell.angle_alpha   90.00
_cell.angle_beta   90.00
_cell.angle_gamma   90.00
#
_symmetry.space_group_name_H-M   'P 1'
#
loop_
_entity.id
_entity.type
_entity.pdbx_description
1 polymer ?
#
loop_
_entity_poly.entity_id
_entity_poly.type
_entity_poly.pdbx_seq_one_letter_code
_entity_poly.pdbx_strand_id
1 'polypeptide(L)' 'MRTFDLIRGAVLPDFRERVAEYLIPYETVLLSDTEAGPQLKRDTANQLRGYLRGLNTTRVLGMADWEELDRRVANTWLSS' A
#
# COMPACT_ATOMS: atom_id res chain seq x y z
N MET A 1 -5.31 0.21 -9.93
CA MET A 1 -5.55 -1.23 -9.67
C MET A 1 -4.26 -2.02 -9.39
N ARG A 2 -3.26 -2.08 -10.30
CA ARG A 2 -2.08 -2.96 -10.14
C ARG A 2 -1.31 -2.91 -8.79
N THR A 3 -1.21 -1.77 -8.11
CA THR A 3 -0.39 -1.68 -6.89
C THR A 3 -0.92 -2.54 -5.74
N PHE A 4 -2.23 -2.56 -5.51
CA PHE A 4 -2.83 -3.34 -4.42
C PHE A 4 -2.78 -4.84 -4.67
N ASP A 5 -2.91 -5.27 -5.92
CA ASP A 5 -2.75 -6.67 -6.31
C ASP A 5 -1.30 -7.15 -6.11
N LEU A 6 -0.32 -6.29 -6.38
CA LEU A 6 1.09 -6.61 -6.13
C LEU A 6 1.38 -6.74 -4.63
N ILE A 7 0.80 -5.88 -3.79
CA ILE A 7 0.93 -6.00 -2.34
C ILE A 7 0.37 -7.36 -1.87
N ARG A 8 -0.83 -7.73 -2.32
CA ARG A 8 -1.47 -9.02 -1.97
C ARG A 8 -0.66 -10.22 -2.46
N GLY A 9 0.00 -10.10 -3.62
CA GLY A 9 0.85 -11.15 -4.18
C GLY A 9 2.17 -11.34 -3.42
N ALA A 10 2.75 -10.25 -2.91
CA ALA A 10 4.06 -10.23 -2.26
C ALA A 10 4.04 -10.66 -0.79
N VAL A 11 2.90 -10.59 -0.11
CA VAL A 11 2.79 -11.02 1.29
C VAL A 11 2.69 -12.55 1.42
N LEU A 12 3.19 -13.05 2.56
CA LEU A 12 3.12 -14.46 2.92
C LEU A 12 1.67 -15.00 2.87
N PRO A 13 1.45 -16.24 2.39
CA PRO A 13 0.11 -16.82 2.21
C PRO A 13 -0.80 -16.71 3.44
N ASP A 14 -0.29 -17.03 4.63
CA ASP A 14 -1.02 -17.02 5.90
C ASP A 14 -1.55 -15.63 6.30
N PHE A 15 -1.00 -14.56 5.71
CA PHE A 15 -1.37 -13.18 6.02
C PHE A 15 -2.23 -12.52 4.93
N ARG A 16 -2.42 -13.17 3.77
CA ARG A 16 -3.04 -12.56 2.58
C ARG A 16 -4.45 -12.06 2.84
N GLU A 17 -5.30 -12.87 3.46
CA GLU A 17 -6.69 -12.51 3.74
C GLU A 17 -6.75 -11.28 4.66
N ARG A 18 -6.05 -11.33 5.79
CA ARG A 18 -5.96 -10.21 6.72
C ARG A 18 -5.42 -8.95 6.06
N VAL A 19 -4.32 -9.06 5.31
CA VAL A 19 -3.73 -7.91 4.59
C VAL A 19 -4.74 -7.37 3.58
N ALA A 20 -5.46 -8.22 2.85
CA ALA A 20 -6.46 -7.79 1.88
C ALA A 20 -7.56 -6.95 2.54
N GLU A 21 -8.06 -7.35 3.72
CA GLU A 21 -9.02 -6.57 4.50
C GLU A 21 -8.45 -5.22 4.95
N TYR A 22 -7.22 -5.21 5.48
CA TYR A 22 -6.55 -3.97 5.90
C TYR A 22 -6.26 -3.02 4.72
N LEU A 23 -6.16 -3.53 3.49
CA LEU A 23 -5.92 -2.71 2.30
C LEU A 23 -7.17 -1.94 1.82
N ILE A 24 -8.38 -2.40 2.13
CA ILE A 24 -9.66 -1.80 1.69
C ILE A 24 -9.74 -0.28 1.97
N PRO A 25 -9.47 0.23 3.19
CA PRO A 25 -9.56 1.67 3.45
C PRO A 25 -8.55 2.49 2.64
N TYR A 26 -7.33 1.97 2.43
CA TYR A 26 -6.34 2.64 1.58
C TYR A 26 -6.79 2.67 0.12
N GLU A 27 -7.30 1.54 -0.38
CA GLU A 27 -7.76 1.40 -1.76
C GLU A 27 -8.95 2.33 -2.04
N THR A 28 -9.90 2.41 -1.12
CA THR A 28 -11.07 3.30 -1.19
C THR A 28 -10.68 4.76 -1.39
N VAL A 29 -9.65 5.24 -0.69
CA VAL A 29 -9.20 6.64 -0.76
C VAL A 29 -8.27 6.87 -1.95
N LEU A 30 -7.30 5.98 -2.17
CA LEU A 30 -6.26 6.15 -3.19
C LEU A 30 -6.75 5.89 -4.62
N LEU A 31 -7.79 5.04 -4.77
CA LEU A 31 -8.43 4.77 -6.05
C LEU A 31 -9.78 5.48 -6.22
N SER A 32 -10.20 6.31 -5.25
CA SER A 32 -11.43 7.09 -5.39
C SER A 32 -11.34 8.05 -6.59
N ASP A 33 -12.32 7.92 -7.49
CA ASP A 33 -12.59 8.87 -8.58
C ASP A 33 -13.32 10.12 -8.09
N THR A 34 -13.99 10.05 -6.93
CA THR A 34 -14.52 11.21 -6.20
C THR A 34 -13.40 12.00 -5.54
N GLU A 35 -13.64 13.29 -5.27
CA GLU A 35 -12.69 14.29 -4.74
C GLU A 35 -12.16 13.98 -3.32
N ALA A 36 -11.54 12.82 -3.09
CA ALA A 36 -10.59 12.70 -2.01
C ALA A 36 -9.51 13.75 -2.26
N GLY A 37 -9.53 14.81 -1.44
CA GLY A 37 -8.68 15.97 -1.62
C GLY A 37 -7.20 15.57 -1.73
N PRO A 38 -6.38 16.34 -2.47
CA PRO A 38 -4.97 16.00 -2.69
C PRO A 38 -4.21 15.70 -1.39
N GLN A 39 -4.52 16.42 -0.31
CA GLN A 39 -3.92 16.19 1.00
C GLN A 39 -4.29 14.82 1.59
N LEU A 40 -5.58 14.44 1.53
CA LEU A 40 -6.05 13.15 2.01
C LEU A 40 -5.37 12.00 1.26
N LYS A 41 -5.25 12.10 -0.07
CA LYS A 41 -4.53 11.09 -0.87
C LYS A 41 -3.05 10.99 -0.48
N ARG A 42 -2.36 12.12 -0.25
CA ARG A 42 -0.96 12.14 0.20
C ARG A 42 -0.81 11.53 1.59
N ASP A 43 -1.69 11.86 2.52
CA ASP A 43 -1.64 11.32 3.89
C ASP A 43 -1.88 9.81 3.90
N THR A 44 -2.90 9.34 3.16
CA THR A 44 -3.18 7.91 3.02
C THR A 44 -2.04 7.16 2.34
N ALA A 45 -1.39 7.74 1.32
CA ALA A 45 -0.23 7.12 0.67
C ALA A 45 0.96 6.98 1.63
N ASN A 46 1.22 7.98 2.48
CA ASN A 46 2.26 7.88 3.52
C ASN A 46 1.90 6.84 4.59
N GLN A 47 0.64 6.74 4.99
CA GLN A 47 0.18 5.69 5.90
C GLN A 47 0.37 4.29 5.30
N LEU A 48 0.06 4.10 4.01
CA LEU A 48 0.28 2.84 3.32
C LEU A 48 1.76 2.45 3.31
N ARG A 49 2.68 3.40 3.05
CA ARG A 49 4.13 3.15 3.14
C ARG A 49 4.55 2.71 4.55
N GLY A 50 4.00 3.34 5.59
CA GLY A 50 4.21 2.94 6.98
C GLY A 50 3.74 1.51 7.26
N TYR A 51 2.57 1.14 6.74
CA TYR A 51 2.04 -0.22 6.86
C TYR A 51 2.92 -1.26 6.16
N LEU A 52 3.34 -0.99 4.91
CA LEU A 52 4.25 -1.88 4.16
C LEU A 52 5.58 -2.06 4.89
N ARG A 53 6.11 -1.00 5.50
CA ARG A 53 7.30 -1.10 6.36
C ARG A 53 7.05 -2.00 7.56
N GLY A 54 5.89 -1.91 8.20
CA GLY A 54 5.49 -2.80 9.31
C GLY A 54 5.40 -4.27 8.90
N LEU A 55 4.87 -4.55 7.70
CA LEU A 55 4.87 -5.91 7.14
C LEU A 55 6.30 -6.42 6.90
N ASN A 56 7.21 -5.55 6.45
CA ASN A 56 8.61 -5.92 6.27
C ASN A 56 9.33 -6.18 7.60
N THR A 57 9.18 -5.31 8.61
CA THR A 57 9.82 -5.51 9.92
C THR A 57 9.34 -6.78 10.63
N THR A 58 8.08 -7.16 10.40
CA THR A 58 7.49 -8.41 10.91
C THR A 58 7.72 -9.61 9.99
N ARG A 59 8.51 -9.46 8.91
CA ARG A 59 8.87 -10.49 7.93
C ARG A 59 7.69 -11.11 7.16
N VAL A 60 6.56 -10.42 7.12
CA VAL A 60 5.38 -10.77 6.29
C VAL A 60 5.58 -10.35 4.82
N LEU A 61 6.42 -9.33 4.59
CA LEU A 61 6.78 -8.82 3.26
C LEU A 61 8.32 -8.85 3.08
N GLY A 62 8.79 -9.42 1.97
CA GLY A 62 10.21 -9.48 1.64
C GLY A 62 10.83 -8.08 1.46
N MET A 63 12.14 -7.95 1.71
CA MET A 63 12.83 -6.66 1.60
C MET A 63 12.80 -6.09 0.18
N ALA A 64 13.07 -6.91 -0.84
CA ALA A 64 13.04 -6.49 -2.24
C ALA A 64 11.63 -6.06 -2.68
N ASP A 65 10.60 -6.81 -2.27
CA ASP A 65 9.21 -6.45 -2.55
C ASP A 65 8.81 -5.15 -1.84
N TRP A 66 9.23 -4.98 -0.59
CA TRP A 66 9.00 -3.73 0.16
C TRP A 66 9.62 -2.53 -0.54
N GLU A 67 10.89 -2.59 -0.95
CA GLU A 67 11.56 -1.47 -1.62
C GLU A 67 10.86 -1.08 -2.94
N GLU A 68 10.45 -2.07 -3.74
CA GLU A 68 9.74 -1.81 -4.99
C GLU A 68 8.33 -1.27 -4.75
N LEU A 69 7.59 -1.81 -3.79
CA LEU A 69 6.25 -1.33 -3.44
C LEU A 69 6.29 0.08 -2.84
N ASP A 70 7.25 0.37 -1.96
CA ASP A 70 7.45 1.71 -1.39
C ASP A 70 7.70 2.75 -2.49
N ARG A 71 8.60 2.42 -3.44
CA ARG A 71 8.88 3.26 -4.61
C ARG A 71 7.64 3.47 -5.47
N ARG A 72 6.87 2.42 -5.74
CA ARG A 72 5.62 2.53 -6.52
C ARG A 72 4.59 3.43 -5.85
N VAL A 73 4.39 3.28 -4.54
CA VAL A 73 3.46 4.12 -3.79
C VAL A 73 3.90 5.58 -3.85
N ALA A 74 5.20 5.85 -3.64
CA ALA A 74 5.75 7.19 -3.76
C ALA A 74 5.54 7.78 -5.16
N ASN A 75 5.90 7.03 -6.21
CA ASN A 75 5.80 7.49 -7.59
C ASN A 75 4.35 7.72 -8.06
N THR A 76 3.39 6.98 -7.50
CA THR A 76 2.00 7.06 -7.95
C THR A 76 1.23 8.19 -7.26
N TRP A 77 1.46 8.42 -5.96
CA TRP A 77 0.61 9.31 -5.16
C TRP A 77 1.36 10.43 -4.43
N LEU A 78 2.69 10.39 -4.38
CA LEU A 78 3.51 11.38 -3.66
C LEU A 78 4.42 12.19 -4.59
N SER A 79 4.68 11.71 -5.81
CA SER A 79 5.28 12.47 -6.88
C SER A 79 4.32 13.59 -7.29
N SER A 80 4.63 14.79 -6.80
CA SER A 80 4.02 16.06 -7.23
C SER A 80 4.44 16.41 -8.65
#